data_AF-A0A3A8T4S0-F1
#
_entry.id   AF-A0A3A8T4S0-F1
#
_cell.length_a   1.000
_cell.length_b   1.000
_cell.length_c   1.000
_cell.angle_alpha   90.00
_cell.angle_beta   90.00
_cell.angle_gamma   90.00
#
_symmetry.space_group_name_H-M   'P 1'
#
loop_
_entity.id
_entity.type
_entity.pdbx_description
1 polymer ?
#
loop_
_entity_poly.entity_id
_entity_poly.type
_entity_poly.pdbx_seq_one_letter_code
_entity_poly.pdbx_strand_id
1 'polypeptide(L)'
;MPRGIFKAGSGPSLPPKRKHDDLTSPIRKPEVEGPAVKKQRTQETLPQGQVRKPSTDPSMHAAYDKMAHEEMLKNPKYAALANDASQASDGKTLNVVTKDQVQGGMFYSGPKQIGLRPDLTGPKRAGVMAFEMTNAAQQKKFSKVTGDAFQNEVNAALGKQHVGGDLPARRENFAKSMERIEYDGIKRHHEVMKDGIQNQGWPQEMDRFGKRLEGADPSFDSYWARQNVPDAKTGKSHSDVYRTQFDNIHAKANELVAKSKQQQGIP
;
A
#
# COMPACT_ATOMS: atom_id res chain seq x y z
N MET A 1 38.66 16.23 23.11
CA MET A 1 38.11 15.05 22.41
C MET A 1 36.60 14.98 22.67
N PRO A 2 35.71 15.50 21.81
CA PRO A 2 34.28 15.37 22.05
C PRO A 2 33.83 13.96 21.67
N ARG A 3 33.27 13.25 22.65
CA ARG A 3 32.74 11.88 22.52
C ARG A 3 31.49 11.91 21.63
N GLY A 4 31.51 11.12 20.56
CA GLY A 4 30.36 10.91 19.69
C GLY A 4 29.22 10.20 20.42
N ILE A 5 28.04 10.82 20.42
CA ILE A 5 26.79 10.20 20.87
C ILE A 5 25.79 10.30 19.73
N PHE A 6 25.85 9.37 18.79
CA PHE A 6 24.74 9.05 17.89
C PHE A 6 24.72 7.55 17.63
N LYS A 7 24.13 6.79 18.55
CA LYS A 7 23.52 5.49 18.25
C LYS A 7 22.01 5.69 18.38
N ALA A 8 21.39 6.25 17.35
CA ALA A 8 19.94 6.41 17.26
C ALA A 8 19.33 5.18 16.58
N GLY A 9 19.18 4.10 17.36
CA GLY A 9 18.25 3.02 17.03
C GLY A 9 16.88 3.39 17.58
N SER A 10 16.03 3.96 16.72
CA SER A 10 14.56 4.05 16.79
C SER A 10 14.09 5.24 15.96
N GLY A 11 14.16 5.10 14.63
CA GLY A 11 13.39 5.96 13.74
C GLY A 11 11.89 5.77 14.00
N PRO A 12 11.04 6.76 13.70
CA PRO A 12 9.61 6.65 13.92
C PRO A 12 9.07 5.40 13.19
N SER A 13 8.35 4.54 13.92
CA SER A 13 7.62 3.43 13.32
C SER A 13 6.68 3.99 12.26
N LEU A 14 6.76 3.44 11.06
CA LEU A 14 5.82 3.75 9.99
C LEU A 14 4.39 3.60 10.55
N PRO A 15 3.51 4.60 10.36
CA PRO A 15 2.13 4.44 10.78
C PRO A 15 1.52 3.21 10.07
N PRO A 16 0.64 2.44 10.74
CA PRO A 16 -0.12 1.41 10.06
C PRO A 16 -0.89 2.09 8.92
N LYS A 17 -0.57 1.74 7.66
CA LYS A 17 -1.30 2.20 6.48
C LYS A 17 -2.80 1.98 6.72
N ARG A 18 -3.57 3.06 6.90
CA ARG A 18 -5.03 3.01 6.98
C ARG A 18 -5.58 2.86 5.55
N LYS A 19 -6.48 1.88 5.39
CA LYS A 19 -7.54 1.75 4.36
C LYS A 19 -7.24 2.41 3.00
N HIS A 20 -6.56 1.69 2.11
CA HIS A 20 -6.25 2.16 0.75
C HIS A 20 -7.44 2.15 -0.23
N ASP A 21 -8.66 1.85 0.22
CA ASP A 21 -9.80 1.59 -0.69
C ASP A 21 -11.05 2.45 -0.39
N ASP A 22 -11.00 3.44 0.51
CA ASP A 22 -12.12 4.39 0.69
C ASP A 22 -12.11 5.54 -0.36
N LEU A 23 -11.16 5.55 -1.32
CA LEU A 23 -10.95 6.67 -2.26
C LEU A 23 -10.99 6.33 -3.77
N THR A 24 -11.59 5.19 -4.19
CA THR A 24 -11.92 4.98 -5.61
C THR A 24 -13.39 4.61 -5.81
N SER A 25 -14.10 5.50 -6.53
CA SER A 25 -15.55 5.62 -6.70
C SER A 25 -16.22 4.50 -7.55
N PRO A 26 -17.54 4.57 -7.84
CA PRO A 26 -18.44 3.41 -7.87
C PRO A 26 -18.29 2.57 -9.14
N ILE A 27 -18.44 1.25 -8.98
CA ILE A 27 -18.76 0.36 -10.09
C ILE A 27 -20.08 0.84 -10.69
N ARG A 28 -20.05 1.29 -11.95
CA ARG A 28 -21.24 1.57 -12.76
C ARG A 28 -22.20 0.40 -12.65
N LYS A 29 -23.45 0.66 -12.23
CA LYS A 29 -24.56 -0.27 -12.42
C LYS A 29 -24.79 -0.40 -13.93
N PRO A 30 -24.94 -1.61 -14.51
CA PRO A 30 -25.48 -1.72 -15.85
C PRO A 30 -26.92 -1.17 -15.86
N GLU A 31 -27.20 -0.31 -16.84
CA GLU A 31 -28.55 0.09 -17.21
C GLU A 31 -29.37 -1.16 -17.58
N VAL A 32 -30.58 -1.25 -17.04
CA VAL A 32 -31.56 -2.29 -17.35
C VAL A 32 -32.45 -1.75 -18.47
N GLU A 33 -32.40 -2.36 -19.64
CA GLU A 33 -33.42 -2.20 -20.68
C GLU A 33 -34.73 -2.88 -20.27
N GLY A 34 -35.83 -2.13 -20.30
CA GLY A 34 -37.20 -2.64 -20.52
C GLY A 34 -37.95 -3.26 -19.31
N PRO A 35 -39.26 -3.01 -19.17
CA PRO A 35 -40.03 -3.51 -18.02
C PRO A 35 -40.54 -4.94 -18.27
N ALA A 36 -40.25 -5.86 -17.36
CA ALA A 36 -40.90 -7.17 -17.31
C ALA A 36 -41.71 -7.34 -16.02
N VAL A 37 -43.01 -7.08 -16.15
CA VAL A 37 -44.19 -7.74 -15.55
C VAL A 37 -44.03 -8.31 -14.12
N LYS A 38 -44.78 -7.69 -13.18
CA LYS A 38 -45.11 -8.26 -11.86
C LYS A 38 -45.61 -9.70 -11.99
N LYS A 39 -44.88 -10.68 -11.46
CA LYS A 39 -45.45 -11.96 -11.02
C LYS A 39 -45.47 -12.04 -9.51
N GLN A 40 -46.65 -12.40 -9.01
CA GLN A 40 -47.00 -12.49 -7.60
C GLN A 40 -46.11 -13.47 -6.83
N ARG A 41 -45.93 -13.09 -5.58
CA ARG A 41 -45.32 -13.79 -4.45
C ARG A 41 -45.98 -15.16 -4.21
N THR A 42 -45.19 -16.22 -4.26
CA THR A 42 -45.44 -17.42 -3.44
C THR A 42 -44.38 -17.43 -2.34
N GLN A 43 -44.84 -17.34 -1.09
CA GLN A 43 -44.01 -17.51 0.10
C GLN A 43 -43.62 -18.99 0.20
N GLU A 44 -42.35 -19.30 -0.06
CA GLU A 44 -41.68 -20.41 0.59
C GLU A 44 -40.57 -19.83 1.47
N THR A 45 -40.81 -19.88 2.78
CA THR A 45 -39.83 -19.56 3.81
C THR A 45 -38.74 -20.63 3.78
N LEU A 46 -37.69 -20.40 2.97
CA LEU A 46 -36.42 -21.11 3.14
C LEU A 46 -35.81 -20.65 4.47
N PRO A 47 -35.32 -21.57 5.33
CA PRO A 47 -34.65 -21.17 6.56
C PRO A 47 -33.48 -20.26 6.20
N GLN A 48 -33.38 -19.11 6.87
CA GLN A 48 -32.21 -18.25 6.81
C GLN A 48 -31.00 -19.10 7.22
N GLY A 49 -30.30 -19.64 6.23
CA GLY A 49 -29.00 -20.24 6.45
C GLY A 49 -28.17 -19.18 7.13
N GLN A 50 -27.74 -19.46 8.37
CA GLN A 50 -26.70 -18.68 9.02
C GLN A 50 -25.58 -18.52 7.99
N VAL A 51 -25.33 -17.30 7.54
CA VAL A 51 -24.18 -16.99 6.68
C VAL A 51 -22.97 -17.37 7.52
N ARG A 52 -22.45 -18.59 7.32
CA ARG A 52 -21.23 -19.04 7.97
C ARG A 52 -20.17 -18.04 7.57
N LYS A 53 -19.65 -17.27 8.53
CA LYS A 53 -18.46 -16.46 8.29
C LYS A 53 -17.41 -17.41 7.71
N PRO A 54 -16.70 -17.02 6.63
CA PRO A 54 -15.57 -17.78 6.14
C PRO A 54 -14.67 -18.11 7.33
N SER A 55 -14.14 -19.33 7.39
CA SER A 55 -13.20 -19.67 8.46
C SER A 55 -12.09 -18.61 8.52
N THR A 56 -11.68 -18.29 9.73
CA THR A 56 -10.65 -17.29 10.03
C THR A 56 -9.30 -17.95 10.30
N ASP A 57 -9.15 -19.22 9.92
CA ASP A 57 -7.91 -19.96 10.05
C ASP A 57 -6.82 -19.29 9.19
N PRO A 58 -5.73 -18.79 9.81
CA PRO A 58 -4.63 -18.15 9.08
C PRO A 58 -4.00 -19.02 8.00
N SER A 59 -4.17 -20.34 8.05
CA SER A 59 -3.61 -21.32 7.12
C SER A 59 -4.57 -21.79 6.03
N MET A 60 -5.83 -21.32 6.01
CA MET A 60 -6.89 -21.81 5.11
C MET A 60 -6.46 -21.98 3.64
N HIS A 61 -5.74 -21.00 3.11
CA HIS A 61 -5.33 -20.97 1.69
C HIS A 61 -3.84 -21.32 1.50
N ALA A 62 -3.13 -21.78 2.53
CA ALA A 62 -1.68 -21.92 2.49
C ALA A 62 -1.18 -22.83 1.35
N ALA A 63 -1.90 -23.93 1.07
CA ALA A 63 -1.56 -24.82 -0.04
C ALA A 63 -1.71 -24.11 -1.40
N TYR A 64 -2.82 -23.38 -1.60
CA TYR A 64 -3.05 -22.60 -2.81
C TYR A 64 -1.99 -21.50 -2.97
N ASP A 65 -1.72 -20.73 -1.91
CA ASP A 65 -0.77 -19.62 -1.92
C ASP A 65 0.64 -20.11 -2.27
N LYS A 66 1.05 -21.25 -1.71
CA LYS A 66 2.34 -21.88 -2.03
C LYS A 66 2.41 -22.28 -3.50
N MET A 67 1.42 -23.01 -4.01
CA MET A 67 1.41 -23.44 -5.42
C MET A 67 1.36 -22.25 -6.38
N ALA A 68 0.54 -21.24 -6.08
CA ALA A 68 0.46 -20.03 -6.88
C ALA A 68 1.78 -19.24 -6.88
N HIS A 69 2.46 -19.16 -5.73
CA HIS A 69 3.77 -18.53 -5.64
C HIS A 69 4.83 -19.28 -6.46
N GLU A 70 4.89 -20.60 -6.32
CA GLU A 70 5.80 -21.47 -7.08
C GLU A 70 5.56 -21.39 -8.60
N GLU A 71 4.30 -21.35 -9.03
CA GLU A 71 3.96 -21.16 -10.45
C GLU A 71 4.38 -19.77 -10.92
N MET A 72 4.08 -18.72 -10.15
CA MET A 72 4.44 -17.37 -10.53
C MET A 72 5.96 -17.14 -10.58
N LEU A 73 6.76 -17.86 -9.79
CA LEU A 73 8.22 -17.80 -9.83
C LEU A 73 8.81 -18.25 -11.18
N LYS A 74 8.05 -18.96 -12.03
CA LYS A 74 8.45 -19.27 -13.41
C LYS A 74 8.44 -18.02 -14.31
N ASN A 75 7.74 -16.95 -13.91
CA ASN A 75 7.82 -15.66 -14.57
C ASN A 75 9.08 -14.90 -14.11
N PRO A 76 10.03 -14.57 -15.00
CA PRO A 76 11.26 -13.91 -14.61
C PRO A 76 11.04 -12.53 -13.98
N LYS A 77 9.99 -11.78 -14.39
CA LYS A 77 9.65 -10.49 -13.78
C LYS A 77 9.09 -10.68 -12.36
N TYR A 78 8.27 -11.70 -12.14
CA TYR A 78 7.79 -12.04 -10.81
C TYR A 78 8.93 -12.54 -9.92
N ALA A 79 9.82 -13.38 -10.44
CA ALA A 79 11.00 -13.86 -9.70
C ALA A 79 11.89 -12.69 -9.25
N ALA A 80 12.16 -11.73 -10.13
CA ALA A 80 12.87 -10.50 -9.78
C ALA A 80 12.13 -9.69 -8.70
N LEU A 81 10.81 -9.58 -8.80
CA LEU A 81 9.98 -8.92 -7.78
C LEU A 81 10.05 -9.63 -6.43
N ALA A 82 9.92 -10.96 -6.40
CA ALA A 82 9.98 -11.75 -5.17
C ALA A 82 11.38 -11.66 -4.52
N ASN A 83 12.44 -11.66 -5.33
CA ASN A 83 13.80 -11.44 -4.85
C ASN A 83 13.95 -10.05 -4.21
N ASP A 84 13.48 -8.99 -4.86
CA ASP A 84 13.56 -7.63 -4.31
C ASP A 84 12.75 -7.50 -3.00
N ALA A 85 11.59 -8.14 -2.93
CA ALA A 85 10.77 -8.17 -1.72
C ALA A 85 11.46 -8.92 -0.57
N SER A 86 12.14 -10.04 -0.87
CA SER A 86 12.98 -10.77 0.09
C SER A 86 14.15 -9.90 0.56
N GLN A 87 14.86 -9.24 -0.35
CA GLN A 87 15.95 -8.32 -0.02
C GLN A 87 15.47 -7.13 0.81
N ALA A 88 14.27 -6.62 0.56
CA ALA A 88 13.63 -5.58 1.38
C ALA A 88 13.27 -6.09 2.79
N SER A 89 13.21 -7.41 2.98
CA SER A 89 12.81 -8.11 4.20
C SER A 89 13.98 -8.84 4.89
N ASP A 90 15.18 -8.29 4.77
CA ASP A 90 16.46 -8.83 5.29
C ASP A 90 16.81 -10.23 4.73
N GLY A 91 16.51 -10.47 3.47
CA GLY A 91 16.82 -11.72 2.76
C GLY A 91 15.95 -12.90 3.19
N LYS A 92 14.87 -12.66 3.93
CA LYS A 92 13.92 -13.70 4.37
C LYS A 92 12.76 -13.81 3.40
N THR A 93 12.34 -15.05 3.14
CA THR A 93 11.10 -15.35 2.42
C THR A 93 9.91 -14.74 3.16
N LEU A 94 9.00 -14.13 2.39
CA LEU A 94 7.76 -13.56 2.91
C LEU A 94 6.71 -14.64 3.07
N ASN A 95 6.18 -14.76 4.30
CA ASN A 95 5.13 -15.73 4.60
C ASN A 95 3.77 -15.17 4.19
N VAL A 96 2.99 -15.95 3.45
CA VAL A 96 1.63 -15.58 3.06
C VAL A 96 0.65 -16.25 4.02
N VAL A 97 -0.25 -15.47 4.61
CA VAL A 97 -1.19 -15.92 5.62
C VAL A 97 -2.57 -15.31 5.38
N THR A 98 -3.61 -16.00 5.83
CA THR A 98 -4.97 -15.47 5.84
C THR A 98 -5.18 -14.58 7.06
N LYS A 99 -5.77 -13.38 6.87
CA LYS A 99 -6.08 -12.45 7.95
C LYS A 99 -7.41 -11.74 7.67
N ASP A 100 -8.31 -11.70 8.65
CA ASP A 100 -9.65 -11.14 8.43
C ASP A 100 -9.69 -9.60 8.51
N GLN A 101 -8.66 -9.00 9.10
CA GLN A 101 -8.59 -7.55 9.34
C GLN A 101 -7.91 -6.76 8.22
N VAL A 102 -7.68 -7.37 7.05
CA VAL A 102 -7.05 -6.71 5.90
C VAL A 102 -8.05 -6.41 4.79
N GLN A 103 -7.88 -5.28 4.10
CA GLN A 103 -8.72 -4.89 2.97
C GLN A 103 -8.13 -5.47 1.68
N GLY A 104 -8.49 -6.73 1.40
CA GLY A 104 -7.89 -7.49 0.31
C GLY A 104 -6.54 -8.06 0.69
N GLY A 105 -5.50 -7.23 0.79
CA GLY A 105 -4.15 -7.63 1.18
C GLY A 105 -3.46 -6.59 2.05
N MET A 106 -2.43 -7.01 2.80
CA MET A 106 -1.51 -6.10 3.47
C MET A 106 -0.17 -6.77 3.76
N PHE A 107 0.92 -6.12 3.37
CA PHE A 107 2.26 -6.44 3.86
C PHE A 107 2.50 -5.93 5.29
N TYR A 108 3.02 -6.80 6.15
CA TYR A 108 3.42 -6.54 7.52
C TYR A 108 4.94 -6.68 7.65
N SER A 109 5.65 -5.55 7.75
CA SER A 109 7.11 -5.52 7.82
C SER A 109 7.69 -6.24 9.04
N GLY A 110 7.08 -6.07 10.22
CA GLY A 110 7.53 -6.68 11.47
C GLY A 110 7.58 -8.22 11.42
N PRO A 111 6.42 -8.90 11.25
CA PRO A 111 6.39 -10.36 11.12
C PRO A 111 6.81 -10.86 9.74
N LYS A 112 7.11 -9.97 8.78
CA LYS A 112 7.51 -10.28 7.40
C LYS A 112 6.48 -11.17 6.69
N GLN A 113 5.22 -10.73 6.77
CA GLN A 113 4.07 -11.48 6.28
C GLN A 113 3.26 -10.68 5.29
N ILE A 114 2.71 -11.37 4.30
CA ILE A 114 1.61 -10.87 3.48
C ILE A 114 0.32 -11.47 4.05
N GLY A 115 -0.54 -10.62 4.62
CA GLY A 115 -1.86 -11.02 5.05
C GLY A 115 -2.86 -10.82 3.91
N LEU A 116 -3.64 -11.86 3.60
CA LEU A 116 -4.68 -11.82 2.58
C LEU A 116 -6.06 -12.10 3.20
N ARG A 117 -7.09 -11.39 2.74
CA ARG A 117 -8.45 -11.56 3.24
C ARG A 117 -8.96 -12.98 2.89
N PRO A 118 -9.71 -13.66 3.79
CA PRO A 118 -10.13 -15.06 3.60
C PRO A 118 -11.07 -15.29 2.40
N ASP A 119 -11.84 -14.28 2.01
CA ASP A 119 -12.77 -14.33 0.87
C ASP A 119 -12.08 -14.13 -0.49
N LEU A 120 -10.80 -13.74 -0.52
CA LEU A 120 -10.01 -13.76 -1.74
C LEU A 120 -9.64 -15.19 -2.07
N THR A 121 -10.08 -15.67 -3.22
CA THR A 121 -9.83 -17.02 -3.73
C THR A 121 -9.34 -16.98 -5.17
N GLY A 122 -8.67 -18.05 -5.61
CA GLY A 122 -8.28 -18.24 -7.00
C GLY A 122 -7.36 -17.14 -7.53
N PRO A 123 -7.38 -16.86 -8.85
CA PRO A 123 -6.41 -15.96 -9.48
C PRO A 123 -6.41 -14.54 -8.89
N LYS A 124 -7.55 -14.03 -8.43
CA LYS A 124 -7.62 -12.75 -7.69
C LYS A 124 -6.75 -12.74 -6.44
N ARG A 125 -6.71 -13.85 -5.69
CA ARG A 125 -5.85 -13.99 -4.51
C ARG A 125 -4.38 -13.96 -4.90
N ALA A 126 -3.99 -14.67 -5.95
CA ALA A 126 -2.63 -14.66 -6.48
C ALA A 126 -2.21 -13.26 -6.97
N GLY A 127 -3.10 -12.53 -7.64
CA GLY A 127 -2.88 -11.14 -8.04
C GLY A 127 -2.65 -10.21 -6.84
N VAL A 128 -3.47 -10.31 -5.79
CA VAL A 128 -3.27 -9.53 -4.55
C VAL A 128 -1.98 -9.94 -3.82
N MET A 129 -1.63 -11.22 -3.78
CA MET A 129 -0.35 -11.69 -3.26
C MET A 129 0.84 -11.03 -3.98
N ALA A 130 0.80 -10.98 -5.31
CA ALA A 130 1.83 -10.31 -6.12
C ALA A 130 1.85 -8.79 -5.90
N PHE A 131 0.69 -8.17 -5.66
CA PHE A 131 0.61 -6.75 -5.32
C PHE A 131 1.25 -6.46 -3.95
N GLU A 132 0.97 -7.27 -2.93
CA GLU A 132 1.61 -7.09 -1.62
C GLU A 132 3.11 -7.41 -1.64
N MET A 133 3.55 -8.32 -2.51
CA MET A 133 4.98 -8.52 -2.81
C MET A 133 5.61 -7.25 -3.39
N THR A 134 4.87 -6.53 -4.24
CA THR A 134 5.27 -5.21 -4.76
C THR A 134 5.42 -4.20 -3.64
N ASN A 135 4.43 -4.10 -2.75
CA ASN A 135 4.50 -3.23 -1.57
C ASN A 135 5.73 -3.56 -0.70
N ALA A 136 6.00 -4.83 -0.47
CA ALA A 136 7.15 -5.28 0.30
C ALA A 136 8.49 -4.87 -0.36
N ALA A 137 8.63 -5.06 -1.67
CA ALA A 137 9.82 -4.64 -2.42
C ALA A 137 10.07 -3.11 -2.34
N GLN A 138 9.01 -2.33 -2.17
CA GLN A 138 9.09 -0.86 -2.09
C GLN A 138 9.34 -0.33 -0.68
N GLN A 139 9.26 -1.19 0.33
CA GLN A 139 9.33 -0.79 1.73
C GLN A 139 10.58 0.05 2.06
N LYS A 140 11.75 -0.34 1.52
CA LYS A 140 13.00 0.41 1.73
C LYS A 140 12.95 1.83 1.14
N LYS A 141 12.26 2.02 0.01
CA LYS A 141 12.08 3.34 -0.60
C LYS A 141 11.21 4.25 0.28
N PHE A 142 10.08 3.72 0.78
CA PHE A 142 9.21 4.44 1.71
C PHE A 142 9.93 4.81 3.00
N SER A 143 10.66 3.86 3.60
CA SER A 143 11.46 4.10 4.80
C SER A 143 12.52 5.16 4.59
N LYS A 144 13.20 5.15 3.43
CA LYS A 144 14.21 6.16 3.10
C LYS A 144 13.59 7.56 2.99
N VAL A 145 12.53 7.73 2.18
CA VAL A 145 11.87 9.04 2.02
C VAL A 145 11.34 9.55 3.37
N THR A 146 10.77 8.68 4.18
CA THR A 146 10.29 9.02 5.53
C THR A 146 11.43 9.45 6.47
N GLY A 147 12.54 8.70 6.46
CA GLY A 147 13.72 9.01 7.28
C GLY A 147 14.41 10.31 6.87
N ASP A 148 14.58 10.53 5.57
CA ASP A 148 15.18 11.75 5.02
C ASP A 148 14.31 12.97 5.37
N ALA A 149 12.99 12.87 5.23
CA ALA A 149 12.06 13.94 5.62
C ALA A 149 12.15 14.25 7.11
N PHE A 150 12.20 13.22 7.97
CA PHE A 150 12.35 13.43 9.41
C PHE A 150 13.67 14.12 9.77
N GLN A 151 14.79 13.68 9.20
CA GLN A 151 16.08 14.31 9.45
C GLN A 151 16.11 15.76 8.94
N ASN A 152 15.47 16.03 7.81
CA ASN A 152 15.36 17.39 7.26
C ASN A 152 14.52 18.30 8.17
N GLU A 153 13.40 17.82 8.73
CA GLU A 153 12.61 18.58 9.69
C GLU A 153 13.34 18.79 11.02
N VAL A 154 14.14 17.83 11.49
CA VAL A 154 15.03 18.02 12.65
C VAL A 154 16.06 19.12 12.37
N ASN A 155 16.65 19.14 11.18
CA ASN A 155 17.60 20.18 10.80
C ASN A 155 16.92 21.56 10.73
N ALA A 156 15.73 21.65 10.13
CA ALA A 156 14.96 22.88 10.07
C ALA A 156 14.62 23.41 11.47
N ALA A 157 14.16 22.54 12.39
CA ALA A 157 13.84 22.90 13.77
C ALA A 157 15.07 23.34 14.59
N LEU A 158 16.26 22.84 14.24
CA LEU A 158 17.54 23.28 14.83
C LEU A 158 18.10 24.57 14.20
N GLY A 159 17.41 25.16 13.22
CA GLY A 159 17.93 26.32 12.47
C GLY A 159 19.13 25.97 11.59
N LYS A 160 19.35 24.69 11.28
CA LYS A 160 20.40 24.22 10.37
C LYS A 160 19.93 24.29 8.92
N GLN A 161 20.88 24.13 8.01
CA GLN A 161 20.58 23.97 6.58
C GLN A 161 19.61 22.81 6.37
N HIS A 162 18.54 23.08 5.63
CA HIS A 162 17.52 22.13 5.22
C HIS A 162 17.22 22.33 3.74
N VAL A 163 16.58 21.34 3.12
CA VAL A 163 16.26 21.34 1.69
C VAL A 163 14.75 21.32 1.47
N GLY A 164 14.33 21.64 0.25
CA GLY A 164 12.94 21.48 -0.19
C GLY A 164 12.02 22.70 -0.02
N GLY A 165 12.58 23.88 0.30
CA GLY A 165 11.84 25.14 0.39
C GLY A 165 11.20 25.38 1.75
N ASP A 166 10.14 26.20 1.76
CA ASP A 166 9.34 26.48 2.95
C ASP A 166 8.53 25.25 3.40
N LEU A 167 7.86 25.34 4.56
CA LEU A 167 7.13 24.21 5.13
C LEU A 167 6.06 23.63 4.18
N PRO A 168 5.21 24.45 3.52
CA PRO A 168 4.28 23.94 2.50
C PRO A 168 4.99 23.22 1.34
N ALA A 169 6.08 23.77 0.80
CA ALA A 169 6.82 23.13 -0.29
C ALA A 169 7.41 21.78 0.13
N ARG A 170 7.99 21.68 1.34
CA ARG A 170 8.52 20.41 1.86
C ARG A 170 7.43 19.36 2.05
N ARG A 171 6.25 19.78 2.53
CA ARG A 171 5.07 18.92 2.67
C ARG A 171 4.61 18.34 1.34
N GLU A 172 4.49 19.18 0.31
CA GLU A 172 4.10 18.74 -1.03
C GLU A 172 5.17 17.85 -1.68
N ASN A 173 6.45 18.19 -1.53
CA ASN A 173 7.56 17.39 -2.05
C ASN A 173 7.60 16.00 -1.41
N PHE A 174 7.30 15.89 -0.11
CA PHE A 174 7.14 14.62 0.57
C PHE A 174 5.99 13.80 -0.03
N ALA A 175 4.80 14.40 -0.14
CA ALA A 175 3.63 13.71 -0.68
C ALA A 175 3.86 13.23 -2.13
N LYS A 176 4.45 14.07 -2.98
CA LYS A 176 4.79 13.72 -4.36
C LYS A 176 5.82 12.58 -4.42
N SER A 177 6.78 12.56 -3.50
CA SER A 177 7.77 11.46 -3.43
C SER A 177 7.13 10.13 -3.03
N MET A 178 6.20 10.14 -2.07
CA MET A 178 5.47 8.95 -1.65
C MET A 178 4.57 8.41 -2.77
N GLU A 179 3.82 9.29 -3.44
CA GLU A 179 3.00 8.93 -4.61
C GLU A 179 3.83 8.40 -5.78
N ARG A 180 5.05 8.95 -5.99
CA ARG A 180 5.95 8.44 -7.02
C ARG A 180 6.34 6.99 -6.76
N ILE A 181 6.60 6.64 -5.50
CA ILE A 181 6.90 5.25 -5.14
C ILE A 181 5.68 4.38 -5.46
N GLU A 182 4.47 4.76 -5.07
CA GLU A 182 3.27 3.95 -5.38
C GLU A 182 3.03 3.80 -6.88
N TYR A 183 3.14 4.89 -7.64
CA TYR A 183 3.05 4.86 -9.10
C TYR A 183 4.04 3.87 -9.71
N ASP A 184 5.33 3.94 -9.35
CA ASP A 184 6.36 3.03 -9.86
C ASP A 184 6.06 1.57 -9.46
N GLY A 185 5.38 1.37 -8.33
CA GLY A 185 4.94 0.05 -7.83
C GLY A 185 3.82 -0.53 -8.65
N ILE A 186 2.75 0.24 -8.85
CA ILE A 186 1.63 -0.15 -9.70
C ILE A 186 2.13 -0.46 -11.11
N LYS A 187 3.07 0.35 -11.64
CA LYS A 187 3.66 0.11 -12.95
C LYS A 187 4.39 -1.23 -13.01
N ARG A 188 5.28 -1.48 -12.04
CA ARG A 188 5.99 -2.75 -11.95
C ARG A 188 5.03 -3.94 -11.81
N HIS A 189 4.02 -3.82 -10.95
CA HIS A 189 3.03 -4.86 -10.74
C HIS A 189 2.29 -5.19 -12.05
N HIS A 190 1.79 -4.16 -12.75
CA HIS A 190 1.13 -4.33 -14.04
C HIS A 190 2.05 -5.00 -15.07
N GLU A 191 3.33 -4.60 -15.14
CA GLU A 191 4.30 -5.22 -16.05
C GLU A 191 4.54 -6.71 -15.76
N VAL A 192 4.50 -7.12 -14.48
CA VAL A 192 4.60 -8.54 -14.08
C VAL A 192 3.32 -9.29 -14.46
N MET A 193 2.15 -8.74 -14.14
CA MET A 193 0.87 -9.40 -14.45
C MET A 193 0.67 -9.53 -15.96
N LYS A 194 0.91 -8.46 -16.72
CA LYS A 194 0.83 -8.44 -18.19
C LYS A 194 1.74 -9.49 -18.82
N ASP A 195 2.97 -9.62 -18.33
CA ASP A 195 3.91 -10.62 -18.83
C ASP A 195 3.41 -12.05 -18.58
N GLY A 196 2.92 -12.36 -17.38
CA GLY A 196 2.35 -13.68 -17.08
C GLY A 196 1.08 -13.99 -17.86
N ILE A 197 0.20 -13.00 -18.07
CA ILE A 197 -1.01 -13.17 -18.88
C ILE A 197 -0.65 -13.46 -20.34
N GLN A 198 0.27 -12.70 -20.92
CA GLN A 198 0.63 -12.82 -22.33
C GLN A 198 1.48 -14.06 -22.63
N ASN A 199 2.40 -14.42 -21.73
CA ASN A 199 3.43 -15.41 -22.01
C ASN A 199 3.24 -16.75 -21.26
N GLN A 200 2.40 -16.77 -20.21
CA GLN A 200 2.21 -17.96 -19.37
C GLN A 200 0.73 -18.36 -19.21
N GLY A 201 -0.18 -17.68 -19.92
CA GLY A 201 -1.60 -17.98 -19.89
C GLY A 201 -2.27 -17.68 -18.54
N TRP A 202 -1.70 -16.77 -17.74
CA TRP A 202 -2.35 -16.37 -16.49
C TRP A 202 -3.72 -15.72 -16.75
N PRO A 203 -4.70 -15.93 -15.86
CA PRO A 203 -6.01 -15.30 -16.00
C PRO A 203 -5.93 -13.76 -15.96
N GLN A 204 -6.68 -13.09 -16.83
CA GLN A 204 -6.73 -11.61 -16.89
C GLN A 204 -7.12 -10.96 -15.56
N GLU A 205 -7.91 -11.65 -14.73
CA GLU A 205 -8.34 -11.15 -13.42
C GLU A 205 -7.21 -11.05 -12.38
N MET A 206 -6.01 -11.59 -12.67
CA MET A 206 -4.81 -11.36 -11.85
C MET A 206 -4.35 -9.89 -11.93
N ASP A 207 -4.54 -9.22 -13.06
CA ASP A 207 -4.16 -7.82 -13.25
C ASP A 207 -5.25 -6.84 -12.80
N ARG A 208 -5.64 -6.94 -11.53
CA ARG A 208 -6.68 -6.07 -10.97
C ARG A 208 -6.24 -4.61 -10.91
N PHE A 209 -4.95 -4.37 -10.70
CA PHE A 209 -4.40 -3.05 -10.45
C PHE A 209 -3.87 -2.36 -11.71
N GLY A 210 -3.61 -3.10 -12.80
CA GLY A 210 -3.24 -2.55 -14.10
C GLY A 210 -4.21 -1.50 -14.61
N LYS A 211 -5.52 -1.68 -14.34
CA LYS A 211 -6.57 -0.70 -14.66
C LYS A 211 -6.34 0.69 -14.06
N ARG A 212 -5.53 0.82 -12.99
CA ARG A 212 -5.17 2.14 -12.41
C ARG A 212 -4.20 2.93 -13.30
N LEU A 213 -3.54 2.25 -14.24
CA LEU A 213 -2.64 2.80 -15.25
C LEU A 213 -3.24 2.77 -16.65
N GLU A 214 -4.33 2.05 -16.86
CA GLU A 214 -5.08 2.06 -18.11
C GLU A 214 -5.81 3.40 -18.28
N GLY A 215 -5.32 4.22 -19.20
CA GLY A 215 -5.84 5.54 -19.55
C GLY A 215 -5.00 6.16 -20.68
N ALA A 216 -5.45 7.29 -21.23
CA ALA A 216 -4.77 7.95 -22.36
C ALA A 216 -3.36 8.47 -22.00
N ASP A 217 -3.11 8.76 -20.72
CA ASP A 217 -1.79 9.17 -20.23
C ASP A 217 -1.39 8.38 -18.96
N PRO A 218 -0.47 7.40 -19.09
CA PRO A 218 0.07 6.64 -17.97
C PRO A 218 1.18 7.39 -17.22
N SER A 219 1.43 8.67 -17.50
CA SER A 219 2.49 9.44 -16.84
C SER A 219 2.29 9.58 -15.33
N PHE A 220 3.40 9.84 -14.63
CA PHE A 220 3.34 10.16 -13.21
C PHE A 220 2.55 11.45 -12.93
N ASP A 221 2.63 12.46 -13.80
CA ASP A 221 1.92 13.73 -13.57
C ASP A 221 0.39 13.55 -13.66
N SER A 222 -0.07 12.74 -14.62
CA SER A 222 -1.47 12.34 -14.74
C SER A 222 -1.93 11.50 -13.54
N TYR A 223 -1.11 10.54 -13.09
CA TYR A 223 -1.36 9.80 -11.86
C TYR A 223 -1.46 10.72 -10.64
N TRP A 224 -0.48 11.61 -10.45
CA TRP A 224 -0.43 12.57 -9.35
C TRP A 224 -1.65 13.48 -9.34
N ALA A 225 -2.09 13.99 -10.50
CA ALA A 225 -3.31 14.78 -10.60
C ALA A 225 -4.54 14.00 -10.10
N ARG A 226 -4.68 12.73 -10.47
CA ARG A 226 -5.78 11.87 -9.99
C ARG A 226 -5.74 11.64 -8.49
N GLN A 227 -4.55 11.42 -7.91
CA GLN A 227 -4.42 11.21 -6.46
C GLN A 227 -4.72 12.46 -5.63
N ASN A 228 -4.78 13.63 -6.27
CA ASN A 228 -5.15 14.90 -5.67
C ASN A 228 -6.62 15.29 -5.85
N VAL A 229 -7.40 14.49 -6.58
CA VAL A 229 -8.85 14.70 -6.68
C VAL A 229 -9.49 14.32 -5.32
N PRO A 230 -10.20 15.23 -4.65
CA PRO A 230 -10.89 14.90 -3.42
C PRO A 230 -12.03 13.92 -3.66
N ASP A 231 -12.15 12.91 -2.79
CA ASP A 231 -13.33 12.06 -2.77
C ASP A 231 -14.55 12.83 -2.26
N ALA A 232 -15.68 12.64 -2.94
CA ALA A 232 -16.91 13.38 -2.67
C ALA A 232 -17.51 13.11 -1.28
N LYS A 233 -17.22 11.96 -0.66
CA LYS A 233 -17.76 11.60 0.66
C LYS A 233 -16.90 12.13 1.79
N THR A 234 -15.59 12.06 1.62
CA THR A 234 -14.62 12.39 2.67
C THR A 234 -14.06 13.81 2.56
N GLY A 235 -14.16 14.43 1.38
CA GLY A 235 -13.54 15.71 1.06
C GLY A 235 -12.01 15.65 1.03
N LYS A 236 -11.42 14.44 1.10
CA LYS A 236 -9.98 14.21 1.13
C LYS A 236 -9.52 13.52 -0.13
N SER A 237 -8.34 13.87 -0.59
CA SER A 237 -7.63 13.19 -1.66
C SER A 237 -6.75 12.07 -1.11
N HIS A 238 -6.28 11.17 -1.98
CA HIS A 238 -5.36 10.11 -1.58
C HIS A 238 -4.03 10.69 -1.08
N SER A 239 -3.51 11.71 -1.79
CA SER A 239 -2.27 12.42 -1.43
C SER A 239 -2.34 13.10 -0.05
N ASP A 240 -3.53 13.39 0.48
CA ASP A 240 -3.69 13.98 1.83
C ASP A 240 -3.25 13.04 2.95
N VAL A 241 -3.22 11.73 2.69
CA VAL A 241 -2.63 10.74 3.62
C VAL A 241 -1.15 11.04 3.84
N TYR A 242 -0.40 11.29 2.76
CA TYR A 242 1.03 11.59 2.85
C TYR A 242 1.32 12.98 3.38
N ARG A 243 0.47 13.96 3.05
CA ARG A 243 0.53 15.29 3.68
C ARG A 243 0.35 15.21 5.19
N THR A 244 -0.65 14.47 5.65
CA THR A 244 -0.88 14.23 7.08
C THR A 244 0.30 13.47 7.72
N GLN A 245 0.90 12.53 7.00
CA GLN A 245 2.11 11.84 7.47
C GLN A 245 3.29 12.82 7.64
N PHE A 246 3.48 13.74 6.70
CA PHE A 246 4.48 14.81 6.84
C PHE A 246 4.19 15.71 8.04
N ASP A 247 2.94 16.12 8.24
CA ASP A 247 2.54 16.97 9.36
C ASP A 247 2.91 16.29 10.70
N ASN A 248 2.73 14.97 10.79
CA ASN A 248 3.16 14.17 11.95
C ASN A 248 4.70 14.08 12.09
N ILE A 249 5.43 13.96 10.97
CA ILE A 249 6.90 13.97 10.96
C ILE A 249 7.42 15.30 11.49
N HIS A 250 6.87 16.41 10.99
CA HIS A 250 7.22 17.77 11.40
C HIS A 250 6.96 17.98 12.90
N ALA A 251 5.77 17.60 13.39
CA ALA A 251 5.43 17.69 14.81
C ALA A 251 6.41 16.90 15.70
N LYS A 252 6.72 15.65 15.34
CA LYS A 252 7.68 14.81 16.08
C LYS A 252 9.11 15.36 16.06
N ALA A 253 9.55 15.92 14.95
CA ALA A 253 10.87 16.52 14.84
C ALA A 253 11.01 17.75 15.77
N ASN A 254 9.99 18.62 15.79
CA ASN A 254 9.94 19.75 16.70
C ASN A 254 9.92 19.32 18.18
N GLU A 255 9.12 18.31 18.51
CA GLU A 255 9.06 17.75 19.87
C GLU A 255 10.43 17.21 20.31
N LEU A 256 11.12 16.47 19.45
CA LEU A 256 12.45 15.93 19.72
C LEU A 256 13.47 17.07 19.98
N VAL A 257 13.45 18.10 19.14
CA VAL A 257 14.36 19.24 19.28
C VAL A 257 14.06 20.05 20.54
N ALA A 258 12.79 20.29 20.85
CA ALA A 258 12.38 20.98 22.08
C ALA A 258 12.85 20.22 23.33
N LYS A 259 12.64 18.90 23.38
CA LYS A 259 13.12 18.04 24.48
C LYS A 259 14.65 18.09 24.61
N SER A 260 15.36 18.08 23.49
CA SER A 260 16.84 18.18 23.48
C SER A 260 17.33 19.52 24.03
N LYS A 261 16.70 20.64 23.64
CA LYS A 261 17.03 21.98 24.17
C LYS A 261 16.76 22.08 25.68
N GLN A 262 15.60 21.59 26.13
CA GLN A 262 15.26 21.53 27.56
C GLN A 262 16.29 20.74 28.38
N GLN A 263 16.74 19.59 27.87
CA GLN A 263 17.77 18.78 28.54
C GLN A 263 19.14 19.47 28.58
N GLN A 264 19.42 20.36 27.64
CA GLN A 264 20.64 21.16 27.59
C GLN A 264 20.55 22.47 28.39
N GLY A 265 19.42 22.74 29.06
CA GLY A 265 19.19 23.99 29.77
C GLY A 265 19.07 25.21 28.85
N ILE A 266 18.82 24.99 27.56
CA ILE A 266 18.62 26.05 26.57
C ILE A 266 17.11 26.33 26.53
N PRO A 267 16.65 27.56 26.81
CA PRO A 267 15.24 27.93 26.72
C PRO A 267 14.69 27.80 25.29
#